data_AF-A0A7K4ZBL3-F1
#
_entry.id   AF-A0A7K4ZBL3-F1
#
_cell.length_a   1.000
_cell.length_b   1.000
_cell.length_c   1.000
_cell.angle_alpha   90.00
_cell.angle_beta   90.00
_cell.angle_gamma   90.00
#
_symmetry.space_group_name_H-M   'P 1'
#
loop_
_entity.id
_entity.type
_entity.pdbx_description
1 polymer ?
#
loop_
_entity_poly.entity_id
_entity_poly.type
_entity_poly.pdbx_seq_one_letter_code
_entity_poly.pdbx_strand_id
1 'polypeptide(L)'
;MEWMIIFCVLFFCSNTALTAAPPKTAKYNQLLKTISELESRVKNKDAELLHTPENPGDECLFTAVTCFQKGTLKLQPKTSQENSTFTKTIKLLRRFTVRNSGKCESTCESYEKKTPKDFLKSFANLIKKVI
;
A
#
# COMPACT_ATOMS: atom_id res chain seq x y z
N MET A 1 32.74 39.67 -25.69
CA MET A 1 31.96 38.43 -25.50
C MET A 1 32.19 37.83 -24.10
N GLU A 2 32.36 38.65 -23.06
CA GLU A 2 32.78 38.17 -21.73
C GLU A 2 31.69 38.31 -20.65
N TRP A 3 30.63 39.10 -20.92
CA TRP A 3 29.51 39.30 -20.00
C TRP A 3 28.40 38.25 -20.14
N MET A 4 28.33 37.53 -21.26
CA MET A 4 27.33 36.46 -21.49
C MET A 4 27.63 35.18 -20.70
N ILE A 5 28.86 34.99 -20.23
CA ILE A 5 29.27 33.78 -19.51
C ILE A 5 28.90 33.88 -18.02
N ILE A 6 28.79 35.09 -17.48
CA ILE A 6 28.50 35.32 -16.05
C ILE A 6 27.04 34.95 -15.71
N PHE A 7 26.12 35.06 -16.67
CA PHE A 7 24.71 34.69 -16.46
C PHE A 7 24.45 33.18 -16.46
N CYS A 8 25.31 32.36 -17.08
CA CYS A 8 25.12 30.90 -17.10
C CYS A 8 25.58 30.22 -15.81
N VAL A 9 26.53 30.81 -15.07
CA VAL A 9 27.06 30.21 -13.85
C VAL A 9 26.16 30.49 -12.64
N LEU A 10 25.37 31.57 -12.66
CA LEU A 10 24.45 31.91 -11.56
C LEU A 10 23.06 31.27 -11.68
N PHE A 11 22.65 30.80 -12.86
CA PHE A 11 21.31 30.22 -13.05
C PHE A 11 21.25 28.69 -12.88
N PHE A 12 22.39 28.00 -12.87
CA PHE A 12 22.45 26.53 -12.78
C PHE A 12 22.64 25.97 -11.36
N CYS A 13 22.89 26.81 -10.35
CA CYS A 13 23.09 26.37 -8.97
C CYS A 13 21.83 26.45 -8.08
N SER A 14 20.68 26.83 -8.64
CA SER A 14 19.37 26.73 -7.98
C SER A 14 18.58 25.50 -8.44
N ASN A 15 19.28 24.40 -8.76
CA ASN A 15 18.69 23.10 -8.54
C ASN A 15 18.58 22.94 -7.02
N THR A 16 17.51 23.49 -6.45
CA THR A 16 16.95 22.95 -5.22
C THR A 16 16.89 21.46 -5.46
N ALA A 17 17.76 20.70 -4.80
CA ALA A 17 17.61 19.27 -4.70
C ALA A 17 16.25 19.07 -4.05
N LEU A 18 15.23 18.95 -4.89
CA LEU A 18 13.90 18.57 -4.48
C LEU A 18 14.15 17.21 -3.86
N THR A 19 14.18 17.16 -2.53
CA THR A 19 14.41 15.93 -1.77
C THR A 19 13.19 15.06 -2.03
N ALA A 20 13.15 14.46 -3.21
CA ALA A 20 12.18 13.46 -3.58
C ALA A 20 12.31 12.37 -2.52
N ALA A 21 11.18 11.99 -1.91
CA ALA A 21 11.17 10.94 -0.93
C ALA A 21 11.94 9.73 -1.47
N PRO A 22 12.69 8.99 -0.63
CA PRO A 22 13.40 7.80 -1.07
C PRO A 22 12.46 6.92 -1.91
N PRO A 23 12.91 6.34 -3.04
CA PRO A 23 12.01 5.62 -3.97
C PRO A 23 11.12 4.57 -3.29
N LYS A 24 11.60 3.98 -2.19
CA LYS A 24 10.83 3.06 -1.33
C LYS A 24 9.65 3.76 -0.66
N THR A 25 9.88 4.89 0.00
CA THR A 25 8.85 5.69 0.68
C THR A 25 7.79 6.19 -0.29
N ALA A 26 8.18 6.65 -1.49
CA ALA A 26 7.23 7.04 -2.53
C ALA A 26 6.31 5.89 -2.95
N LYS A 27 6.85 4.67 -3.12
CA LYS A 27 6.08 3.46 -3.44
C LYS A 27 5.08 3.10 -2.34
N TYR A 28 5.48 3.15 -1.07
CA TYR A 28 4.56 2.84 0.04
C TYR A 28 3.48 3.91 0.22
N ASN A 29 3.81 5.18 0.03
CA ASN A 29 2.82 6.26 0.02
C ASN A 29 1.79 6.08 -1.10
N GLN A 30 2.22 5.64 -2.28
CA GLN A 30 1.30 5.29 -3.36
C GLN A 30 0.37 4.14 -2.95
N LEU A 31 0.88 3.11 -2.28
CA LEU A 31 0.06 1.99 -1.78
C LEU A 31 -0.98 2.48 -0.76
N LEU A 32 -0.59 3.35 0.18
CA LEU A 32 -1.53 3.93 1.15
C LEU A 32 -2.67 4.69 0.47
N LYS A 33 -2.34 5.48 -0.57
CA LYS A 33 -3.34 6.16 -1.39
C LYS A 33 -4.27 5.17 -2.09
N THR A 34 -3.71 4.11 -2.68
CA THR A 34 -4.47 3.02 -3.32
C THR A 34 -5.40 2.30 -2.34
N ILE A 35 -4.97 2.05 -1.10
CA ILE A 35 -5.82 1.45 -0.05
C ILE A 35 -6.96 2.39 0.32
N SER A 36 -6.69 3.69 0.50
CA SER A 36 -7.71 4.69 0.81
C SER A 36 -8.75 4.82 -0.31
N GLU A 37 -8.32 4.82 -1.57
CA GLU A 37 -9.21 4.80 -2.72
C GLU A 37 -10.07 3.52 -2.70
N LEU A 38 -9.50 2.36 -2.42
CA LEU A 38 -10.22 1.09 -2.36
C LEU A 38 -11.27 1.05 -1.24
N GLU A 39 -10.98 1.64 -0.07
CA GLU A 39 -11.89 1.67 1.08
C GLU A 39 -13.23 2.35 0.75
N SER A 40 -13.20 3.39 -0.11
CA SER A 40 -14.41 4.10 -0.55
C SER A 40 -15.26 3.28 -1.53
N ARG A 41 -14.65 2.31 -2.23
CA ARG A 41 -15.23 1.57 -3.36
C ARG A 41 -15.58 0.12 -3.01
N VAL A 42 -15.30 -0.33 -1.80
CA VAL A 42 -15.57 -1.71 -1.38
C VAL A 42 -16.99 -1.86 -0.81
N LYS A 43 -17.64 -2.98 -1.15
CA LYS A 43 -18.86 -3.42 -0.48
C LYS A 43 -18.53 -3.84 0.95
N ASN A 44 -19.10 -3.15 1.93
CA ASN A 44 -18.84 -3.43 3.35
C ASN A 44 -19.99 -4.14 4.07
N LYS A 45 -21.24 -3.80 3.74
CA LYS A 45 -22.42 -4.45 4.31
C LYS A 45 -22.62 -5.82 3.64
N ASP A 46 -22.94 -6.82 4.44
CA ASP A 46 -23.25 -8.20 4.01
C ASP A 46 -22.14 -8.84 3.16
N ALA A 47 -20.89 -8.42 3.40
CA ALA A 47 -19.70 -8.97 2.76
C ALA A 47 -19.04 -10.02 3.66
N GLU A 48 -18.29 -10.95 3.05
CA GLU A 48 -17.50 -11.93 3.79
C GLU A 48 -16.50 -11.21 4.71
N LEU A 49 -16.41 -11.65 5.97
CA LEU A 49 -15.38 -11.18 6.89
C LEU A 49 -14.02 -11.78 6.53
N LEU A 50 -12.97 -10.97 6.63
CA LEU A 50 -11.64 -11.28 6.12
C LEU A 50 -10.64 -11.44 7.25
N HIS A 51 -9.83 -12.49 7.22
CA HIS A 51 -8.71 -12.66 8.13
C HIS A 51 -7.79 -11.45 8.06
N THR A 52 -7.60 -10.79 9.20
CA THR A 52 -6.94 -9.49 9.31
C THR A 52 -5.78 -9.56 10.29
N PRO A 53 -4.53 -9.69 9.79
CA PRO A 53 -3.34 -9.62 10.63
C PRO A 53 -3.18 -8.24 11.27
N GLU A 54 -3.72 -8.08 12.48
CA GLU A 54 -3.55 -6.87 13.27
C GLU A 54 -2.24 -6.95 14.04
N ASN A 55 -1.37 -5.96 13.84
CA ASN A 55 -0.09 -5.83 14.54
C ASN A 55 0.79 -7.11 14.53
N PRO A 56 1.11 -7.68 13.35
CA PRO A 56 2.00 -8.84 13.30
C PRO A 56 3.39 -8.49 13.87
N GLY A 57 4.01 -9.47 14.52
CA GLY A 57 5.43 -9.44 14.88
C GLY A 57 6.31 -9.18 13.64
N ASP A 58 7.50 -8.65 13.86
CA ASP A 58 8.38 -8.24 12.76
C ASP A 58 8.83 -9.42 11.89
N GLU A 59 9.01 -10.59 12.51
CA GLU A 59 9.26 -11.88 11.87
C GLU A 59 8.11 -12.32 10.96
N CYS A 60 6.88 -11.88 11.25
CA CYS A 60 5.65 -12.22 10.53
C CYS A 60 5.22 -11.21 9.47
N LEU A 61 5.95 -10.11 9.26
CA LEU A 61 5.56 -9.06 8.30
C LEU A 61 5.32 -9.59 6.88
N PHE A 62 6.19 -10.48 6.39
CA PHE A 62 6.02 -11.08 5.06
C PHE A 62 4.75 -11.95 4.96
N THR A 63 4.50 -12.77 5.98
CA THR A 63 3.29 -13.60 6.04
C THR A 63 2.04 -12.74 6.13
N ALA A 64 2.04 -11.71 6.96
CA ALA A 64 0.93 -10.77 7.09
C ALA A 64 0.63 -10.04 5.78
N VAL A 65 1.66 -9.52 5.09
CA VAL A 65 1.52 -8.91 3.77
C VAL A 65 0.89 -9.89 2.78
N THR A 66 1.41 -11.11 2.71
CA THR A 66 0.87 -12.16 1.83
C THR A 66 -0.59 -12.45 2.16
N CYS A 67 -0.94 -12.42 3.45
CA CYS A 67 -2.29 -12.63 3.92
C CYS A 67 -3.25 -11.55 3.43
N PHE A 68 -2.89 -10.28 3.61
CA PHE A 68 -3.66 -9.16 3.08
C PHE A 68 -3.79 -9.27 1.55
N GLN A 69 -2.73 -9.60 0.83
CA GLN A 69 -2.79 -9.77 -0.63
C GLN A 69 -3.77 -10.86 -1.06
N LYS A 70 -3.81 -12.01 -0.37
CA LYS A 70 -4.81 -13.05 -0.63
C LYS A 70 -6.22 -12.58 -0.26
N GLY A 71 -6.37 -11.90 0.89
CA GLY A 71 -7.64 -11.34 1.35
C GLY A 71 -8.24 -10.33 0.38
N THR A 72 -7.41 -9.54 -0.32
CA THR A 72 -7.91 -8.57 -1.33
C THR A 72 -8.69 -9.24 -2.47
N LEU A 73 -8.46 -10.52 -2.77
CA LEU A 73 -9.20 -11.24 -3.80
C LEU A 73 -10.66 -11.52 -3.45
N LYS A 74 -10.98 -11.50 -2.15
CA LYS A 74 -12.33 -11.72 -1.64
C LYS A 74 -13.14 -10.43 -1.53
N LEU A 75 -12.49 -9.26 -1.67
CA LEU A 75 -13.17 -7.97 -1.67
C LEU A 75 -14.08 -7.86 -2.90
N GLN A 76 -15.21 -7.20 -2.72
CA GLN A 76 -16.16 -6.94 -3.81
C GLN A 76 -16.34 -5.42 -3.98
N PRO A 77 -16.50 -4.93 -5.23
CA PRO A 77 -16.82 -3.53 -5.44
C PRO A 77 -18.22 -3.21 -4.92
N LYS A 78 -18.42 -1.97 -4.47
CA LYS A 78 -19.71 -1.47 -3.98
C LYS A 78 -20.77 -1.45 -5.09
N THR A 79 -20.37 -1.13 -6.32
CA THR A 79 -21.22 -1.12 -7.50
C THR A 79 -20.50 -1.71 -8.72
N SER A 80 -21.26 -2.18 -9.72
CA SER A 80 -20.69 -2.72 -10.96
C SER A 80 -19.92 -1.67 -11.78
N GLN A 81 -20.33 -0.40 -11.72
CA GLN A 81 -19.67 0.70 -12.43
C GLN A 81 -18.21 0.91 -11.96
N GLU A 82 -17.92 0.58 -10.69
CA GLU A 82 -16.58 0.74 -10.12
C GLU A 82 -15.65 -0.44 -10.41
N ASN A 83 -16.15 -1.52 -11.02
CA ASN A 83 -15.43 -2.79 -11.14
C ASN A 83 -14.08 -2.68 -11.88
N SER A 84 -14.00 -1.84 -12.92
CA SER A 84 -12.76 -1.67 -13.69
C SER A 84 -11.65 -1.01 -12.85
N THR A 85 -12.00 0.06 -12.14
CA THR A 85 -11.09 0.78 -11.23
C THR A 85 -10.74 -0.09 -10.03
N PHE A 86 -11.73 -0.77 -9.46
CA PHE A 86 -11.56 -1.73 -8.37
C PHE A 86 -10.54 -2.81 -8.74
N THR A 87 -10.73 -3.49 -9.88
CA THR A 87 -9.83 -4.56 -10.34
C THR A 87 -8.40 -4.07 -10.55
N LYS A 88 -8.24 -2.87 -11.12
CA LYS A 88 -6.92 -2.23 -11.29
C LYS A 88 -6.24 -1.98 -9.94
N THR A 89 -7.00 -1.48 -8.97
CA THR A 89 -6.56 -1.17 -7.61
C THR A 89 -6.10 -2.43 -6.87
N ILE A 90 -6.90 -3.50 -6.91
CA ILE A 90 -6.54 -4.82 -6.35
C ILE A 90 -5.26 -5.35 -6.99
N LYS A 91 -5.12 -5.25 -8.32
CA LYS A 91 -3.92 -5.70 -9.04
C LYS A 91 -2.65 -4.96 -8.59
N LEU A 92 -2.76 -3.66 -8.29
CA LEU A 92 -1.64 -2.87 -7.79
C LEU A 92 -1.25 -3.30 -6.36
N LEU A 93 -2.23 -3.47 -5.47
CA LEU A 93 -1.99 -3.92 -4.09
C LEU A 93 -1.38 -5.32 -4.02
N ARG A 94 -1.66 -6.20 -4.98
CA ARG A 94 -1.08 -7.55 -5.02
C ARG A 94 0.36 -7.58 -5.51
N ARG A 95 0.87 -6.52 -6.13
CA ARG A 95 2.21 -6.49 -6.73
C ARG A 95 3.31 -6.02 -5.78
N PHE A 96 2.99 -5.38 -4.67
CA PHE A 96 4.05 -4.98 -3.76
C PHE A 96 4.61 -6.20 -3.03
N THR A 97 5.85 -6.11 -2.62
CA THR A 97 6.54 -7.18 -1.90
C THR A 97 7.33 -6.56 -0.77
N VAL A 98 7.45 -7.32 0.32
CA VAL A 98 8.34 -6.99 1.44
C VAL A 98 9.40 -8.07 1.53
N ARG A 99 10.53 -7.76 2.16
CA ARG A 99 11.60 -8.74 2.37
C ARG A 99 11.08 -9.84 3.31
N ASN A 100 11.38 -11.10 3.00
CA ASN A 100 11.07 -12.18 3.92
C ASN A 100 11.92 -12.05 5.19
N SER A 101 11.26 -11.97 6.34
CA SER A 101 11.81 -11.66 7.66
C SER A 101 12.10 -12.90 8.51
N GLY A 102 11.74 -14.12 8.07
CA GLY A 102 12.04 -15.36 8.80
C GLY A 102 10.91 -16.39 8.75
N LYS A 103 10.91 -17.33 9.71
CA LYS A 103 9.81 -18.28 9.90
C LYS A 103 8.78 -17.67 10.84
N CYS A 104 7.60 -17.39 10.31
CA CYS A 104 6.42 -17.01 11.08
C CYS A 104 5.60 -18.28 11.36
N GLU A 105 5.26 -18.54 12.62
CA GLU A 105 4.42 -19.68 13.00
C GLU A 105 2.92 -19.44 12.73
N SER A 106 2.51 -18.18 12.69
CA SER A 106 1.12 -17.80 12.45
C SER A 106 0.72 -18.02 10.98
N THR A 107 -0.44 -18.64 10.78
CA THR A 107 -1.07 -18.78 9.46
C THR A 107 -2.03 -17.62 9.20
N CYS A 108 -2.62 -17.54 8.00
CA CYS A 108 -3.64 -16.53 7.72
C CYS A 108 -4.89 -16.75 8.55
N GLU A 109 -5.28 -18.00 8.68
CA GLU A 109 -6.53 -18.46 9.24
C GLU A 109 -6.60 -18.24 10.75
N SER A 110 -5.45 -18.07 11.42
CA SER A 110 -5.37 -17.78 12.85
C SER A 110 -5.75 -16.34 13.20
N TYR A 111 -5.74 -15.40 12.24
CA TYR A 111 -6.09 -14.01 12.51
C TYR A 111 -7.60 -13.79 12.58
N GLU A 112 -8.01 -12.85 13.42
CA GLU A 112 -9.41 -12.45 13.55
C GLU A 112 -9.98 -12.00 12.20
N LYS A 113 -11.25 -12.34 11.96
CA LYS A 113 -11.96 -11.88 10.77
C LYS A 113 -12.58 -10.51 11.04
N LYS A 114 -12.32 -9.55 10.14
CA LYS A 114 -12.89 -8.20 10.22
C LYS A 114 -13.67 -7.83 8.96
N THR A 115 -14.43 -6.74 9.03
CA THR A 115 -15.16 -6.21 7.86
C THR A 115 -14.19 -5.79 6.76
N PRO A 116 -14.62 -5.73 5.49
CA PRO A 116 -13.77 -5.25 4.39
C PRO A 116 -13.10 -3.89 4.65
N LYS A 117 -13.82 -2.94 5.28
CA LYS A 117 -13.24 -1.64 5.64
C LYS A 117 -12.19 -1.75 6.72
N ASP A 118 -12.44 -2.50 7.79
CA ASP A 118 -11.48 -2.64 8.88
C ASP A 118 -10.25 -3.47 8.48
N PHE A 119 -10.46 -4.44 7.59
CA PHE A 119 -9.39 -5.16 6.90
C PHE A 119 -8.48 -4.18 6.12
N LEU A 120 -9.05 -3.27 5.32
CA LEU A 120 -8.27 -2.28 4.56
C LEU A 120 -7.56 -1.27 5.47
N LYS A 121 -8.18 -0.82 6.56
CA LYS A 121 -7.52 0.04 7.56
C LYS A 121 -6.33 -0.65 8.22
N SER A 122 -6.50 -1.90 8.60
CA SER A 122 -5.41 -2.71 9.18
C SER A 122 -4.30 -2.93 8.16
N PHE A 123 -4.65 -3.10 6.89
CA PHE A 123 -3.66 -3.18 5.82
C PHE A 123 -2.85 -1.89 5.68
N ALA A 124 -3.52 -0.74 5.70
CA ALA A 124 -2.83 0.55 5.67
C ALA A 124 -1.89 0.72 6.86
N ASN A 125 -2.30 0.28 8.05
CA ASN A 125 -1.45 0.31 9.25
C ASN A 125 -0.21 -0.58 9.09
N LEU A 126 -0.35 -1.77 8.50
CA LEU A 126 0.79 -2.63 8.17
C LEU A 126 1.76 -1.94 7.22
N ILE A 127 1.26 -1.30 6.16
CA ILE A 127 2.11 -0.57 5.21
C ILE A 127 2.85 0.58 5.89
N LYS A 128 2.19 1.32 6.80
CA LYS A 128 2.84 2.38 7.58
C LYS A 128 3.97 1.86 8.47
N LYS A 129 3.84 0.65 9.02
CA LYS A 129 4.89 0.00 9.82
C LYS A 129 6.13 -0.37 8.98
N VAL A 130 5.97 -0.53 7.66
CA VAL A 130 7.06 -0.89 6.73
C VAL A 130 7.78 0.34 6.17
N ILE A 131 7.14 1.52 6.20
CA ILE A 131 7.75 2.81 5.82
C ILE A 131 8.82 3.20 6.84
#